data_AF-A0A7H0VHH3-F1
#
_entry.id   AF-A0A7H0VHH3-F1
#
_cell.length_a   1.000
_cell.length_b   1.000
_cell.length_c   1.000
_cell.angle_alpha   90.00
_cell.angle_beta   90.00
_cell.angle_gamma   90.00
#
_symmetry.space_group_name_H-M   'P 1'
#
loop_
_entity.id
_entity.type
_entity.pdbx_description
1 polymer ?
#
loop_
_entity_poly.entity_id
_entity_poly.type
_entity_poly.pdbx_seq_one_letter_code
_entity_poly.pdbx_strand_id
1 'polypeptide(L)'
;MEEAKSDAKEAIKEPAASLSITKQNIRAYAQGILSDSIQAADDQFTFAILDSITHEQAPVRDFYFPVFQRIVQNSDGALGEVIGLYSLQYIKKYPLEFLGRYPHCTESLNCTELINISEHVQFEIGMSTDVQKEMDDFRKWFELKLQNADKSIQIRGEFFLSQIEEGIDEYL
;
A
#
# COMPACT_ATOMS: atom_id res chain seq x y z
N MET A 1 40.57 -20.19 -54.81
CA MET A 1 39.90 -18.89 -54.87
C MET A 1 38.43 -19.18 -54.61
N GLU A 2 37.99 -19.39 -53.37
CA GLU A 2 38.15 -18.56 -52.16
C GLU A 2 37.57 -17.15 -52.33
N GLU A 3 36.75 -16.77 -51.33
CA GLU A 3 36.13 -15.47 -51.04
C GLU A 3 34.81 -15.12 -51.77
N ALA A 4 33.75 -14.63 -51.13
CA ALA A 4 33.45 -14.39 -49.72
C ALA A 4 31.92 -14.29 -49.55
N LYS A 5 31.41 -14.85 -48.44
CA LYS A 5 30.07 -14.60 -47.90
C LYS A 5 30.02 -13.17 -47.34
N SER A 6 28.93 -12.44 -47.59
CA SER A 6 28.60 -11.23 -46.85
C SER A 6 27.17 -11.34 -46.32
N ASP A 7 27.04 -12.09 -45.22
CA ASP A 7 25.89 -12.03 -44.33
C ASP A 7 25.92 -10.67 -43.59
N ALA A 8 25.16 -9.69 -44.09
CA ALA A 8 24.82 -8.52 -43.29
C ALA A 8 23.66 -8.90 -42.36
N LYS A 9 23.97 -9.61 -41.27
CA LYS A 9 23.10 -9.67 -40.11
C LYS A 9 23.12 -8.30 -39.45
N GLU A 10 22.11 -7.52 -39.78
CA GLU A 10 21.75 -6.29 -39.07
C GLU A 10 21.54 -6.65 -37.60
N ALA A 11 22.53 -6.32 -36.77
CA ALA A 11 22.44 -6.47 -35.34
C ALA A 11 21.37 -5.51 -34.84
N ILE A 12 20.20 -6.05 -34.55
CA ILE A 12 19.19 -5.37 -33.73
C ILE A 12 19.87 -5.07 -32.40
N LYS A 13 20.27 -3.81 -32.21
CA LYS A 13 20.63 -3.28 -30.90
C LYS A 13 19.38 -3.41 -30.03
N GLU A 14 19.37 -4.39 -29.14
CA GLU A 14 18.37 -4.43 -28.08
C GLU A 14 18.38 -3.09 -27.33
N PRO A 15 17.21 -2.49 -27.08
CA PRO A 15 17.13 -1.25 -26.33
C PRO A 15 17.53 -1.49 -24.88
N ALA A 16 18.06 -0.42 -24.26
CA ALA A 16 18.60 -0.32 -22.91
C ALA A 16 18.06 -1.37 -21.90
N ALA A 17 18.99 -2.15 -21.35
CA ALA A 17 18.89 -2.99 -20.15
C ALA A 17 17.48 -3.14 -19.57
N SER A 18 16.83 -4.28 -19.83
CA SER A 18 15.70 -4.70 -19.02
C SER A 18 16.18 -4.80 -17.57
N LEU A 19 15.85 -3.79 -16.77
CA LEU A 19 16.10 -3.80 -15.33
C LEU A 19 15.26 -4.95 -14.76
N SER A 20 15.88 -6.11 -14.55
CA SER A 20 15.23 -7.21 -13.89
C SER A 20 14.80 -6.78 -12.48
N ILE A 21 13.60 -7.18 -12.06
CA ILE A 21 13.17 -6.94 -10.69
C ILE A 21 14.07 -7.77 -9.77
N THR A 22 14.93 -7.10 -9.04
CA THR A 22 15.76 -7.71 -7.99
C THR A 22 15.48 -7.02 -6.66
N LYS A 23 15.74 -7.70 -5.54
CA LYS A 23 15.61 -7.10 -4.20
C LYS A 23 16.42 -5.80 -4.07
N GLN A 24 17.59 -5.74 -4.70
CA GLN A 24 18.45 -4.55 -4.69
C GLN A 24 17.82 -3.40 -5.49
N ASN A 25 17.22 -3.70 -6.64
CA ASN A 25 16.56 -2.71 -7.47
C ASN A 25 15.28 -2.16 -6.81
N ILE A 26 14.48 -3.03 -6.16
CA ILE A 26 13.29 -2.61 -5.40
C ILE A 26 13.70 -1.68 -4.25
N ARG A 27 14.76 -2.03 -3.49
CA ARG A 27 15.24 -1.20 -2.38
C ARG A 27 15.72 0.17 -2.86
N ALA A 28 16.45 0.22 -3.97
CA ALA A 28 16.91 1.48 -4.56
C ALA A 28 15.74 2.34 -5.05
N TYR A 29 14.74 1.72 -5.68
CA TYR A 29 13.52 2.40 -6.11
C TYR A 29 12.75 2.99 -4.92
N ALA A 30 12.57 2.20 -3.86
CA ALA A 30 11.94 2.64 -2.61
C ALA A 30 12.67 3.81 -1.94
N GLN A 31 14.00 3.80 -1.94
CA GLN A 31 14.80 4.93 -1.47
C GLN A 31 14.57 6.17 -2.32
N GLY A 32 14.44 6.01 -3.64
CA GLY A 32 14.13 7.11 -4.55
C GLY A 32 12.76 7.74 -4.29
N ILE A 33 11.75 6.94 -3.93
CA ILE A 33 10.43 7.45 -3.49
C ILE A 33 10.58 8.25 -2.19
N LEU A 34 11.31 7.73 -1.21
CA LEU A 34 11.51 8.42 0.08
C LEU A 34 12.28 9.74 -0.06
N SER A 35 13.17 9.85 -1.05
CA SER A 35 13.90 11.07 -1.35
C SER A 35 13.24 11.96 -2.40
N ASP A 36 11.99 11.66 -2.80
CA ASP A 36 11.24 12.36 -3.85
C ASP A 36 11.96 12.45 -5.21
N SER A 37 12.94 11.58 -5.46
CA SER A 37 13.64 11.50 -6.75
C SER A 37 12.96 10.55 -7.74
N ILE A 38 12.01 9.73 -7.25
CA ILE A 38 11.17 8.84 -8.03
C ILE A 38 9.74 9.06 -7.57
N GLN A 39 8.83 9.35 -8.51
CA GLN A 39 7.40 9.33 -8.23
C GLN A 39 6.87 7.92 -8.47
N ALA A 40 6.08 7.40 -7.52
CA ALA A 40 5.46 6.10 -7.68
C ALA A 40 4.48 6.12 -8.86
N ALA A 41 4.49 5.05 -9.65
CA ALA A 41 3.61 4.86 -10.79
C ALA A 41 3.01 3.44 -10.76
N ASP A 42 2.03 3.19 -11.63
CA ASP A 42 1.52 1.85 -11.92
C ASP A 42 2.61 1.04 -12.65
N ASP A 43 3.54 0.49 -11.86
CA ASP A 43 4.64 -0.33 -12.34
C ASP A 43 5.00 -1.46 -11.36
N GLN A 44 5.78 -2.41 -11.87
CA GLN A 44 6.19 -3.61 -11.15
C GLN A 44 7.04 -3.33 -9.90
N PHE A 45 7.71 -2.18 -9.80
CA PHE A 45 8.51 -1.82 -8.62
C PHE A 45 7.60 -1.28 -7.51
N THR A 46 6.64 -0.42 -7.85
CA THR A 46 5.61 0.05 -6.91
C THR A 46 4.84 -1.12 -6.34
N PHE A 47 4.36 -2.04 -7.18
CA PHE A 47 3.63 -3.21 -6.68
C PHE A 47 4.48 -4.13 -5.81
N ALA A 48 5.75 -4.34 -6.15
CA ALA A 48 6.66 -5.10 -5.29
C ALA A 48 6.91 -4.42 -3.92
N ILE A 49 6.89 -3.08 -3.86
CA ILE A 49 6.95 -2.33 -2.61
C ILE A 49 5.67 -2.51 -1.82
N LEU A 50 4.50 -2.39 -2.46
CA LEU A 50 3.20 -2.59 -1.82
C LEU A 50 3.06 -4.02 -1.28
N ASP A 51 3.48 -5.05 -2.03
CA ASP A 51 3.52 -6.44 -1.54
C ASP A 51 4.37 -6.57 -0.26
N SER A 52 5.47 -5.83 -0.18
CA SER A 52 6.46 -5.94 0.89
C SER A 52 5.93 -5.47 2.25
N ILE A 53 4.88 -4.64 2.31
CA ILE A 53 4.29 -4.24 3.60
C ILE A 53 3.57 -5.42 4.27
N THR A 54 3.21 -6.46 3.52
CA THR A 54 2.57 -7.67 4.07
C THR A 54 3.58 -8.79 4.39
N HIS A 55 4.88 -8.57 4.17
CA HIS A 55 5.93 -9.56 4.36
C HIS A 55 5.96 -10.11 5.80
N GLU A 56 6.34 -11.38 6.00
CA GLU A 56 6.29 -12.04 7.31
C GLU A 56 7.26 -11.45 8.34
N GLN A 57 8.42 -10.99 7.87
CA GLN A 57 9.46 -10.40 8.71
C GLN A 57 9.18 -8.93 9.00
N ALA A 58 9.05 -8.58 10.29
CA ALA A 58 8.85 -7.19 10.74
C ALA A 58 9.90 -6.20 10.19
N PRO A 59 11.21 -6.51 10.16
CA PRO A 59 12.20 -5.57 9.61
C PRO A 59 11.98 -5.20 8.14
N VAL A 60 11.33 -6.07 7.35
CA VAL A 60 10.98 -5.76 5.97
C VAL A 60 9.84 -4.75 5.94
N ARG A 61 8.80 -4.99 6.75
CA ARG A 61 7.67 -4.06 6.89
C ARG A 61 8.12 -2.72 7.45
N ASP A 62 9.00 -2.71 8.43
CA ASP A 62 9.58 -1.50 9.03
C ASP A 62 10.27 -0.62 8.00
N PHE A 63 10.98 -1.23 7.05
CA PHE A 63 11.63 -0.51 5.96
C PHE A 63 10.64 0.02 4.92
N TYR A 64 9.66 -0.79 4.50
CA TYR A 64 8.76 -0.42 3.40
C TYR A 64 7.54 0.39 3.83
N PHE A 65 7.15 0.37 5.10
CA PHE A 65 5.97 1.10 5.57
C PHE A 65 6.07 2.62 5.33
N PRO A 66 7.20 3.32 5.62
CA PRO A 66 7.32 4.73 5.27
C PRO A 66 7.23 4.99 3.76
N VAL A 67 7.70 4.04 2.94
CA VAL A 67 7.61 4.13 1.47
C VAL A 67 6.16 4.02 1.03
N PHE A 68 5.41 3.06 1.59
CA PHE A 68 3.98 2.91 1.40
C PHE A 68 3.20 4.17 1.79
N GLN A 69 3.51 4.78 2.95
CA GLN A 69 2.88 6.05 3.33
C GLN A 69 3.15 7.15 2.30
N ARG A 70 4.38 7.22 1.78
CA ARG A 70 4.73 8.19 0.73
C ARG A 70 3.98 7.93 -0.58
N ILE A 71 3.72 6.66 -0.92
CA ILE A 71 2.92 6.27 -2.08
C ILE A 71 1.47 6.72 -1.88
N VAL A 72 0.86 6.38 -0.74
CA VAL A 72 -0.53 6.77 -0.37
C VAL A 72 -0.72 8.30 -0.43
N GLN A 73 0.21 9.07 0.11
CA GLN A 73 0.11 10.54 0.12
C GLN A 73 0.16 11.18 -1.26
N ASN A 74 0.77 10.51 -2.24
CA ASN A 74 1.01 11.06 -3.58
C ASN A 74 0.22 10.33 -4.67
N SER A 75 -0.57 9.32 -4.32
CA SER A 75 -1.33 8.54 -5.28
C SER A 75 -2.60 9.27 -5.70
N ASP A 76 -2.84 9.32 -7.01
CA ASP A 76 -4.07 9.76 -7.61
C ASP A 76 -4.58 8.72 -8.63
N GLY A 77 -5.81 8.91 -9.11
CA GLY A 77 -6.41 8.11 -10.17
C GLY A 77 -6.30 6.60 -9.93
N ALA A 78 -5.76 5.88 -10.93
CA ALA A 78 -5.71 4.42 -10.95
C ALA A 78 -4.81 3.80 -9.85
N LEU A 79 -3.74 4.48 -9.43
CA LEU A 79 -2.87 3.95 -8.37
C LEU A 79 -3.59 3.96 -7.01
N GLY A 80 -4.46 4.95 -6.78
CA GLY A 80 -5.30 5.05 -5.58
C GLY A 80 -6.25 3.87 -5.39
N GLU A 81 -6.77 3.31 -6.49
CA GLU A 81 -7.66 2.13 -6.46
C GLU A 81 -6.92 0.91 -5.92
N VAL A 82 -5.69 0.68 -6.39
CA VAL A 82 -4.88 -0.48 -5.99
C VAL A 82 -4.40 -0.35 -4.53
N ILE A 83 -4.21 0.87 -4.04
CA ILE A 83 -3.78 1.12 -2.66
C ILE A 83 -4.83 0.68 -1.63
N GLY A 84 -6.13 0.75 -1.95
CA GLY A 84 -7.20 0.25 -1.09
C GLY A 84 -7.03 -1.24 -0.77
N LEU A 85 -6.83 -2.06 -1.81
CA LEU A 85 -6.56 -3.48 -1.68
C LEU A 85 -5.34 -3.77 -0.80
N TYR A 86 -4.21 -3.10 -1.04
CA TYR A 86 -2.98 -3.31 -0.26
C TYR A 86 -3.10 -2.85 1.19
N SER A 87 -3.82 -1.74 1.42
CA SER A 87 -4.14 -1.24 2.76
C SER A 87 -4.97 -2.27 3.54
N LEU A 88 -6.04 -2.78 2.93
CA LEU A 88 -6.86 -3.84 3.55
C LEU A 88 -6.06 -5.10 3.85
N GLN A 89 -5.19 -5.55 2.93
CA GLN A 89 -4.35 -6.72 3.16
C GLN A 89 -3.40 -6.53 4.35
N TYR A 90 -2.76 -5.36 4.45
CA TYR A 90 -1.88 -5.04 5.58
C TYR A 90 -2.65 -5.02 6.90
N ILE A 91 -3.79 -4.32 6.94
CA ILE A 91 -4.64 -4.22 8.12
C ILE A 91 -5.16 -5.59 8.54
N LYS A 92 -5.66 -6.40 7.59
CA LYS A 92 -6.15 -7.76 7.85
C LYS A 92 -5.06 -8.68 8.40
N LYS A 93 -3.80 -8.47 8.01
CA LYS A 93 -2.66 -9.30 8.44
C LYS A 93 -2.03 -8.83 9.75
N TYR A 94 -1.89 -7.52 9.96
CA TYR A 94 -1.18 -6.93 11.10
C TYR A 94 -1.94 -5.74 11.73
N PRO A 95 -3.17 -5.94 12.23
CA PRO A 95 -4.05 -4.82 12.64
C PRO A 95 -3.46 -4.01 13.81
N LEU A 96 -2.85 -4.67 14.79
CA LEU A 96 -2.26 -4.00 15.95
C LEU A 96 -0.95 -3.29 15.60
N GLU A 97 -0.17 -3.86 14.67
CA GLU A 97 1.04 -3.20 14.18
C GLU A 97 0.64 -1.93 13.41
N PHE A 98 -0.31 -2.04 12.49
CA PHE A 98 -0.84 -0.92 11.72
C PHE A 98 -1.23 0.24 12.63
N LEU A 99 -2.09 0.01 13.62
CA LEU A 99 -2.49 1.05 14.57
C LEU A 99 -1.33 1.53 15.46
N GLY A 100 -0.34 0.67 15.72
CA GLY A 100 0.89 1.01 16.44
C GLY A 100 1.82 1.96 15.66
N ARG A 101 1.69 2.04 14.33
CA ARG A 101 2.44 2.98 13.48
C ARG A 101 2.00 4.43 13.66
N TYR A 102 0.84 4.66 14.27
CA TYR A 102 0.24 5.98 14.42
C TYR A 102 0.14 6.43 15.89
N PRO A 103 1.23 6.39 16.68
CA PRO A 103 1.14 6.63 18.13
C PRO A 103 0.60 8.02 18.50
N HIS A 104 0.69 8.98 17.58
CA HIS A 104 0.23 10.36 17.75
C HIS A 104 -1.26 10.56 17.47
N CYS A 105 -1.93 9.59 16.85
CA CYS A 105 -3.35 9.65 16.54
C CYS A 105 -4.18 9.30 17.78
N THR A 106 -4.34 10.22 18.74
CA THR A 106 -5.14 9.93 19.94
C THR A 106 -6.33 10.87 20.14
N GLU A 107 -6.26 12.11 19.65
CA GLU A 107 -7.28 13.13 19.90
C GLU A 107 -7.28 14.19 18.79
N SER A 108 -7.88 13.86 17.62
CA SER A 108 -8.28 14.73 16.48
C SER A 108 -7.27 15.71 15.85
N LEU A 109 -6.12 15.96 16.46
CA LEU A 109 -5.06 16.80 15.96
C LEU A 109 -4.00 15.88 15.34
N ASN A 110 -3.97 15.89 14.00
CA ASN A 110 -2.92 15.31 13.17
C ASN A 110 -3.01 13.78 12.91
N CYS A 111 -4.20 13.30 12.57
CA CYS A 111 -4.42 11.92 12.10
C CYS A 111 -4.44 11.77 10.56
N THR A 112 -3.94 12.75 9.81
CA THR A 112 -4.08 12.80 8.33
C THR A 112 -3.63 11.52 7.64
N GLU A 113 -2.52 10.93 8.05
CA GLU A 113 -2.02 9.68 7.44
C GLU A 113 -2.97 8.49 7.66
N LEU A 114 -3.61 8.44 8.83
CA LEU A 114 -4.59 7.40 9.16
C LEU A 114 -5.91 7.64 8.43
N ILE A 115 -6.33 8.90 8.28
CA ILE A 115 -7.51 9.32 7.52
C ILE A 115 -7.34 8.96 6.04
N ASN A 116 -6.22 9.30 5.42
CA ASN A 116 -5.98 8.98 4.01
C ASN A 116 -6.08 7.46 3.76
N ILE A 117 -5.58 6.63 4.67
CA ILE A 117 -5.71 5.17 4.53
C ILE A 117 -7.16 4.72 4.73
N SER A 118 -7.91 5.32 5.66
CA SER A 118 -9.33 4.99 5.81
C SER A 118 -10.12 5.31 4.54
N GLU A 119 -9.82 6.39 3.83
CA GLU A 119 -10.47 6.73 2.55
C GLU A 119 -10.21 5.65 1.48
N HIS A 120 -8.98 5.13 1.37
CA HIS A 120 -8.68 4.03 0.46
C HIS A 120 -9.36 2.71 0.85
N VAL A 121 -9.46 2.43 2.16
CA VAL A 121 -10.15 1.23 2.66
C VAL A 121 -11.66 1.34 2.46
N GLN A 122 -12.23 2.52 2.72
CA GLN A 122 -13.63 2.87 2.48
C GLN A 122 -13.97 2.68 1.00
N PHE A 123 -13.16 3.21 0.09
CA PHE A 123 -13.33 3.01 -1.35
C PHE A 123 -13.39 1.52 -1.71
N GLU A 124 -12.43 0.73 -1.23
CA GLU A 124 -12.37 -0.72 -1.50
C GLU A 124 -13.61 -1.48 -0.98
N ILE A 125 -14.10 -1.13 0.22
CA ILE A 125 -15.35 -1.71 0.77
C ILE A 125 -16.57 -1.24 -0.04
N GLY A 126 -16.62 0.03 -0.41
CA GLY A 126 -17.70 0.65 -1.20
C GLY A 126 -17.83 0.07 -2.62
N MET A 127 -16.76 -0.54 -3.14
CA MET A 127 -16.76 -1.24 -4.43
C MET A 127 -17.24 -2.70 -4.34
N SER A 128 -17.56 -3.19 -3.14
CA SER A 128 -18.09 -4.55 -2.97
C SER A 128 -19.53 -4.69 -3.49
N THR A 129 -19.95 -5.92 -3.78
CA THR A 129 -21.31 -6.20 -4.27
C THR A 129 -22.39 -5.94 -3.22
N ASP A 130 -22.03 -6.07 -1.93
CA ASP A 130 -22.91 -5.84 -0.79
C ASP A 130 -22.12 -5.03 0.25
N VAL A 131 -22.14 -3.71 0.05
CA VAL A 131 -21.36 -2.74 0.83
C VAL A 131 -21.67 -2.84 2.32
N GLN A 132 -22.96 -2.92 2.68
CA GLN A 132 -23.38 -3.04 4.07
C GLN A 132 -22.82 -4.32 4.72
N LYS A 133 -22.92 -5.45 4.02
CA LYS A 133 -22.41 -6.72 4.56
C LYS A 133 -20.88 -6.72 4.69
N GLU A 134 -20.15 -6.23 3.69
CA GLU A 134 -18.68 -6.18 3.77
C GLU A 134 -18.22 -5.26 4.91
N MET A 135 -18.91 -4.12 5.10
CA MET A 135 -18.63 -3.22 6.21
C MET A 135 -18.92 -3.87 7.58
N ASP A 136 -20.07 -4.54 7.73
CA ASP A 136 -20.42 -5.24 8.97
C ASP A 136 -19.43 -6.35 9.30
N ASP A 137 -19.00 -7.12 8.30
CA ASP A 137 -18.00 -8.17 8.45
C ASP A 137 -16.64 -7.58 8.84
N PHE A 138 -16.22 -6.49 8.19
CA PHE A 138 -14.98 -5.78 8.52
C PHE A 138 -15.02 -5.22 9.95
N ARG A 139 -16.07 -4.49 10.32
CA ARG A 139 -16.29 -3.93 11.66
C ARG A 139 -16.15 -5.01 12.72
N LYS A 140 -16.94 -6.07 12.61
CA LYS A 140 -16.97 -7.17 13.58
C LYS A 140 -15.62 -7.85 13.71
N TRP A 141 -14.94 -8.09 12.60
CA TRP A 141 -13.61 -8.68 12.61
C TRP A 141 -12.60 -7.73 13.27
N PHE A 142 -12.63 -6.43 12.95
CA PHE A 142 -11.67 -5.46 13.45
C PHE A 142 -11.81 -5.23 14.96
N GLU A 143 -13.04 -5.03 15.44
CA GLU A 143 -13.35 -4.93 16.87
C GLU A 143 -12.84 -6.14 17.65
N LEU A 144 -13.03 -7.36 17.12
CA LEU A 144 -12.52 -8.58 17.75
C LEU A 144 -10.99 -8.55 17.90
N LYS A 145 -10.26 -7.97 16.95
CA LYS A 145 -8.80 -7.81 17.05
C LYS A 145 -8.38 -6.78 18.11
N LEU A 146 -9.23 -5.79 18.39
CA LEU A 146 -8.95 -4.72 19.35
C LEU A 146 -9.27 -5.08 20.81
N GLN A 147 -10.13 -6.07 21.06
CA GLN A 147 -10.62 -6.40 22.42
C GLN A 147 -9.53 -6.56 23.49
N ASN A 148 -8.35 -7.06 23.12
CA ASN A 148 -7.23 -7.29 24.03
C ASN A 148 -6.04 -6.35 23.79
N ALA A 149 -6.20 -5.34 22.94
CA ALA A 149 -5.16 -4.36 22.66
C ALA A 149 -5.06 -3.33 23.79
N ASP A 150 -3.93 -2.62 23.85
CA ASP A 150 -3.78 -1.48 24.74
C ASP A 150 -4.84 -0.42 24.46
N LYS A 151 -5.30 0.30 25.50
CA LYS A 151 -6.34 1.33 25.38
C LYS A 151 -6.04 2.38 24.30
N SER A 152 -4.76 2.75 24.13
CA SER A 152 -4.37 3.71 23.08
C SER A 152 -4.56 3.15 21.66
N ILE A 153 -4.34 1.84 21.47
CA ILE A 153 -4.60 1.15 20.20
C ILE A 153 -6.10 1.03 19.96
N GLN A 154 -6.89 0.74 21.00
CA GLN A 154 -8.35 0.70 20.90
C GLN A 154 -8.91 2.04 20.43
N ILE A 155 -8.50 3.16 21.05
CA ILE A 155 -8.91 4.52 20.64
C ILE A 155 -8.57 4.79 19.18
N ARG A 156 -7.37 4.40 18.73
CA ARG A 156 -6.96 4.53 17.32
C ARG A 156 -7.80 3.68 16.38
N GLY A 157 -8.09 2.46 16.78
CA GLY A 157 -8.92 1.54 16.01
C GLY A 157 -10.35 2.05 15.88
N GLU A 158 -10.95 2.54 16.97
CA GLU A 158 -12.28 3.16 16.97
C GLU A 158 -12.32 4.40 16.08
N PHE A 159 -11.33 5.28 16.19
CA PHE A 159 -11.22 6.45 15.31
C PHE A 159 -11.10 6.04 13.84
N PHE A 160 -10.18 5.13 13.52
CA PHE A 160 -9.99 4.65 12.15
C PHE A 160 -11.27 4.05 11.56
N LEU A 161 -11.99 3.28 12.37
CA LEU A 161 -13.24 2.64 11.97
C LEU A 161 -14.35 3.67 11.73
N SER A 162 -14.45 4.71 12.57
CA SER A 162 -15.41 5.80 12.36
C SER A 162 -15.17 6.53 11.03
N GLN A 163 -13.92 6.75 10.65
CA GLN A 163 -13.59 7.41 9.39
C GLN A 163 -14.01 6.58 8.17
N ILE A 164 -13.89 5.25 8.24
CA ILE A 164 -14.38 4.36 7.18
C ILE A 164 -15.91 4.42 7.09
N GLU A 165 -16.60 4.41 8.23
CA GLU A 165 -18.07 4.38 8.30
C GLU A 165 -18.71 5.67 7.81
N GLU A 166 -18.18 6.82 8.24
CA GLU A 166 -18.68 8.13 7.83
C GLU A 166 -18.69 8.30 6.31
N GLY A 167 -17.75 7.66 5.62
CA GLY A 167 -17.67 7.73 4.17
C GLY A 167 -18.46 6.65 3.42
N ILE A 168 -18.79 5.52 4.05
CA ILE A 168 -19.55 4.44 3.38
C ILE A 168 -21.00 4.87 3.09
N ASP A 169 -21.55 5.82 3.85
CA ASP A 169 -22.87 6.40 3.60
C ASP A 169 -23.03 6.98 2.18
N GLU A 170 -21.94 7.30 1.48
CA GLU A 170 -21.97 7.76 0.09
C GLU A 170 -22.29 6.64 -0.93
N TYR A 171 -22.17 5.38 -0.53
CA TYR A 171 -22.33 4.20 -1.38
C TYR A 171 -23.65 3.44 -1.15
N LEU A 172 -24.44 3.84 -0.15
CA LEU A 172 -25.72 3.23 0.26
C LEU A 172 -26.93 4.03 -0.25
#